data_AF-K7M8G2-F1
#
_entry.id   AF-K7M8G2-F1
#
_cell.length_a   1.000
_cell.length_b   1.000
_cell.length_c   1.000
_cell.angle_alpha   90.00
_cell.angle_beta   90.00
_cell.angle_gamma   90.00
#
_symmetry.space_group_name_H-M   'P 1'
#
loop_
_entity.id
_entity.type
_entity.pdbx_description
1 polymer ?
#
loop_
_entity_poly.entity_id
_entity_poly.type
_entity_poly.pdbx_seq_one_letter_code
_entity_poly.pdbx_strand_id
1 'polypeptide(L)'
;MLFVQDVEIDEEVDVIISEWMSYMLLYESMLGSVINARDRWLKLGGLILPSSATLYMAPVTHTDRYSDSVDFWRNVYGIDSEFSTW
;
A
#
# COMPACT_ATOMS: atom_id res chain seq x y z
N MET A 1 17.49 8.16 -5.48
CA MET A 1 16.80 7.01 -4.87
C MET A 1 17.12 5.83 -5.77
N LEU A 2 17.96 4.91 -5.32
CA LEU A 2 18.34 3.74 -6.12
C LEU A 2 17.19 2.74 -6.03
N PHE A 3 16.67 2.33 -7.18
CA PHE A 3 15.75 1.20 -7.21
C PHE A 3 16.57 -0.06 -7.00
N VAL A 4 16.02 -1.02 -6.23
CA VAL A 4 16.69 -2.31 -6.03
C VAL A 4 16.99 -3.00 -7.37
N GLN A 5 16.23 -2.67 -8.42
CA GLN A 5 16.39 -3.19 -9.79
C GLN A 5 17.72 -2.79 -10.44
N ASP A 6 18.30 -1.66 -10.03
CA ASP A 6 19.54 -1.11 -10.62
C ASP A 6 20.80 -1.50 -9.83
N VAL A 7 20.64 -2.23 -8.73
CA VAL A 7 21.75 -2.72 -7.90
C VAL A 7 22.19 -4.08 -8.42
N GLU A 8 23.49 -4.33 -8.43
CA GLU A 8 24.07 -5.65 -8.54
C GLU A 8 24.76 -6.01 -7.23
N ILE A 9 24.64 -7.27 -6.83
CA ILE A 9 25.24 -7.83 -5.61
C ILE A 9 25.91 -9.14 -6.00
N ASP A 10 27.15 -9.34 -5.56
CA ASP A 10 27.98 -10.48 -5.99
C ASP A 10 27.59 -11.81 -5.34
N GLU A 11 26.86 -11.76 -4.22
CA GLU A 11 26.46 -12.94 -3.45
C GLU A 11 24.95 -12.98 -3.20
N GLU A 12 24.39 -14.19 -3.21
CA GLU A 12 23.04 -14.42 -2.71
C GLU A 12 23.01 -14.21 -1.19
N VAL A 13 21.89 -13.68 -0.70
CA VAL A 13 21.63 -13.40 0.72
C VAL A 13 20.77 -14.49 1.36
N ASP A 14 20.97 -14.71 2.65
CA ASP A 14 20.16 -15.64 3.44
C ASP A 14 18.83 -15.02 3.90
N VAL A 15 18.77 -13.69 4.02
CA VAL A 15 17.61 -12.94 4.52
C VAL A 15 17.42 -11.63 3.76
N ILE A 16 16.19 -11.36 3.32
CA ILE A 16 15.74 -10.05 2.86
C ILE A 16 14.84 -9.43 3.93
N ILE A 17 15.17 -8.21 4.35
CA ILE A 17 14.37 -7.42 5.29
C ILE A 17 13.91 -6.17 4.56
N SER A 18 12.61 -5.93 4.53
CA SER A 18 12.06 -4.73 3.89
C SER A 18 10.79 -4.28 4.59
N GLU A 19 10.71 -2.98 4.84
CA GLU A 19 9.45 -2.27 4.99
C GLU A 19 8.97 -1.99 3.57
N TRP A 20 7.90 -2.67 3.13
CA TRP A 20 7.37 -2.58 1.77
C TRP A 20 5.88 -2.25 1.72
N MET A 21 5.19 -2.31 2.86
CA MET A 21 3.74 -2.20 2.94
C MET A 21 3.33 -0.74 3.00
N SER A 22 2.24 -0.39 2.33
CA SER A 22 1.72 0.98 2.37
C SER A 22 0.19 0.96 2.54
N TYR A 23 -0.51 2.02 2.15
CA TYR A 23 -1.95 2.14 2.32
C TYR A 23 -2.70 0.95 1.72
N MET A 24 -3.67 0.41 2.47
CA MET A 24 -4.38 -0.82 2.10
C MET A 24 -3.45 -1.96 1.69
N LEU A 25 -2.29 -2.07 2.34
CA LEU A 25 -1.21 -3.03 2.11
C LEU A 25 -0.45 -2.81 0.78
N LEU A 26 -1.15 -2.50 -0.32
CA LEU A 26 -0.61 -2.57 -1.69
C LEU A 26 -0.46 -1.22 -2.40
N TYR A 27 -1.19 -0.17 -2.00
CA TYR A 27 -1.14 1.13 -2.68
C TYR A 27 0.22 1.79 -2.47
N GLU A 28 0.94 2.10 -3.57
CA GLU A 28 2.32 2.60 -3.53
C GLU A 28 3.30 1.67 -2.79
N SER A 29 2.96 0.39 -2.63
CA SER A 29 3.84 -0.58 -1.98
C SER A 29 5.10 -0.85 -2.80
N MET A 30 6.19 -1.17 -2.10
CA MET A 30 7.44 -1.64 -2.73
C MET A 30 7.47 -3.16 -2.90
N LEU A 31 6.32 -3.83 -2.83
CA LEU A 31 6.25 -5.29 -2.92
C LEU A 31 6.89 -5.83 -4.21
N GLY A 32 6.72 -5.11 -5.33
CA GLY A 32 7.37 -5.48 -6.60
C GLY A 32 8.90 -5.48 -6.53
N SER A 33 9.49 -4.55 -5.78
CA SER A 33 10.93 -4.51 -5.53
C SER A 33 11.39 -5.65 -4.62
N VAL A 34 10.63 -5.98 -3.57
CA VAL A 34 10.94 -7.11 -2.69
C VAL A 34 10.90 -8.44 -3.45
N ILE A 35 9.90 -8.63 -4.32
CA ILE A 35 9.79 -9.81 -5.18
C ILE A 35 10.98 -9.88 -6.14
N ASN A 36 11.35 -8.76 -6.77
CA ASN A 36 12.53 -8.71 -7.65
C ASN A 36 13.81 -9.06 -6.89
N ALA A 37 13.99 -8.54 -5.69
CA ALA A 37 15.16 -8.84 -4.87
C ALA A 37 15.21 -10.32 -4.44
N ARG A 38 14.06 -10.92 -4.10
CA ARG A 38 13.94 -12.35 -3.84
C ARG A 38 14.42 -13.18 -5.02
N ASP A 39 13.90 -12.88 -6.21
CA ASP A 39 14.15 -13.70 -7.40
C ASP A 39 15.59 -13.58 -7.90
N ARG A 40 16.28 -12.48 -7.58
CA ARG A 40 17.66 -12.23 -7.99
C ARG A 40 18.71 -12.71 -6.98
N TRP A 41 18.43 -12.55 -5.69
CA TRP A 41 19.47 -12.66 -4.67
C TRP A 41 19.11 -13.51 -3.46
N LEU A 42 17.88 -14.00 -3.29
CA LEU A 42 17.58 -14.84 -2.13
C LEU A 42 17.99 -16.29 -2.42
N LYS A 43 18.87 -16.84 -1.57
CA LYS A 43 19.22 -18.27 -1.60
C LYS A 43 17.96 -19.13 -1.49
N LEU A 44 18.01 -20.33 -2.08
CA LEU A 44 16.95 -21.33 -1.87
C LEU A 44 16.80 -21.65 -0.37
N GLY A 45 15.61 -21.43 0.18
CA GLY A 45 15.33 -21.60 1.61
C GLY A 45 15.67 -20.38 2.49
N GLY A 46 16.13 -19.28 1.88
CA GLY A 46 16.29 -18.00 2.57
C GLY A 46 14.97 -17.41 3.06
N LEU A 47 15.06 -16.43 3.95
CA LEU A 47 13.91 -15.83 4.62
C LEU A 47 13.60 -14.43 4.06
N ILE A 48 12.32 -14.09 3.99
CA ILE A 48 11.85 -12.72 3.74
C ILE A 48 11.13 -12.26 5.00
N LEU A 49 11.46 -11.07 5.49
CA LEU A 49 10.82 -10.48 6.66
C LEU A 49 10.20 -9.12 6.28
N PRO A 50 8.86 -8.96 6.38
CA PRO A 50 7.87 -9.99 6.72
C PRO A 50 7.61 -10.98 5.56
N SER A 51 7.38 -12.26 5.88
CA SER A 51 7.14 -13.32 4.89
C SER A 51 5.67 -13.47 4.47
N SER A 52 4.75 -12.89 5.25
CA SER A 52 3.32 -12.95 5.01
C SER A 52 2.66 -11.65 5.43
N ALA A 53 1.61 -11.27 4.72
CA ALA A 53 0.76 -10.15 5.05
C ALA A 53 -0.70 -10.54 4.75
N THR A 54 -1.63 -10.00 5.53
CA THR A 54 -3.07 -10.26 5.35
C THR A 54 -3.82 -8.95 5.46
N LEU A 55 -4.64 -8.66 4.44
CA LEU A 55 -5.53 -7.52 4.46
C LEU A 55 -6.87 -7.94 5.08
N TYR A 56 -7.29 -7.21 6.12
CA TYR A 56 -8.59 -7.41 6.76
C TYR A 56 -9.51 -6.25 6.45
N MET A 57 -10.81 -6.54 6.38
CA MET A 57 -11.86 -5.55 6.15
C MET A 57 -13.08 -5.88 7.01
N ALA A 58 -13.75 -4.85 7.50
CA ALA A 58 -14.98 -4.96 8.28
C ALA A 58 -15.92 -3.80 7.91
N PRO A 59 -17.25 -4.01 7.96
CA PRO A 59 -18.19 -2.92 7.83
C PRO A 59 -18.02 -1.95 9.01
N VAL A 60 -18.06 -0.65 8.73
CA VAL A 60 -18.02 0.41 9.73
C VAL A 60 -19.12 1.43 9.45
N THR A 61 -19.72 1.97 10.49
CA THR A 61 -20.59 3.14 10.40
C THR A 61 -19.89 4.28 11.11
N HIS A 62 -19.71 5.40 10.40
CA HIS A 62 -19.04 6.58 10.93
C HIS A 62 -19.78 7.85 10.49
N THR A 63 -20.98 8.05 11.03
CA THR A 63 -21.94 9.07 10.61
C THR A 63 -21.35 10.49 10.61
N ASP A 64 -20.57 10.85 11.62
CA ASP A 64 -19.98 12.20 11.73
C ASP A 64 -19.04 12.48 10.54
N ARG A 65 -18.10 11.57 10.26
CA ARG A 65 -17.20 11.66 9.10
C ARG A 65 -17.96 11.68 7.77
N TYR A 66 -19.04 10.92 7.65
CA TYR A 66 -19.90 10.98 6.47
C TYR A 66 -20.55 12.37 6.34
N SER A 67 -21.06 12.92 7.43
CA SER A 67 -21.67 14.25 7.44
C SER A 67 -20.66 15.34 7.03
N ASP A 68 -19.47 15.31 7.62
CA ASP A 68 -18.41 16.30 7.36
C ASP A 68 -17.82 16.20 5.94
N SER A 69 -17.76 14.99 5.37
CA SER A 69 -17.06 14.74 4.11
C SER A 69 -17.99 14.56 2.90
N VAL A 70 -19.26 14.24 3.12
CA VAL A 70 -20.26 13.98 2.07
C VAL A 70 -21.43 14.95 2.20
N ASP A 71 -22.14 14.96 3.35
CA ASP A 71 -23.33 15.82 3.49
C ASP A 71 -23.00 17.31 3.40
N PHE A 72 -21.81 17.72 3.84
CA PHE A 72 -21.32 19.10 3.70
C PHE A 72 -21.46 19.63 2.26
N TRP A 73 -21.15 18.82 1.25
CA TRP A 73 -21.14 19.26 -0.15
C TRP A 73 -22.54 19.46 -0.73
N ARG A 74 -23.58 18.93 -0.10
CA ARG A 74 -24.98 19.13 -0.52
C ARG A 74 -25.45 20.57 -0.33
N ASN A 75 -24.83 21.29 0.60
CA ASN A 75 -25.14 22.68 0.85
C ASN A 75 -23.94 23.41 1.46
N VAL A 76 -23.08 23.93 0.58
CA VAL A 76 -21.94 24.75 0.98
C VAL A 76 -22.37 26.21 0.97
N TYR A 77 -22.89 26.68 2.10
CA TYR A 77 -23.34 28.07 2.29
C TYR A 77 -24.41 28.54 1.28
N GLY A 78 -25.36 27.67 0.94
CA GLY A 78 -26.43 27.92 -0.01
C GLY A 78 -26.13 27.50 -1.44
N ILE A 79 -24.92 26.98 -1.72
CA ILE A 79 -24.54 26.44 -3.02
C ILE A 79 -24.60 24.91 -2.96
N ASP A 80 -25.46 24.32 -3.79
CA ASP A 80 -25.44 22.89 -4.04
C ASP A 80 -24.20 22.54 -4.88
N SER A 81 -23.33 21.70 -4.32
CA SER A 81 -22.09 21.23 -4.96
C SER A 81 -22.15 19.73 -5.23
N GLU A 82 -23.31 19.09 -5.09
CA GLU A 82 -23.50 17.69 -5.44
C GLU A 82 -23.46 17.53 -6.97
N PHE A 83 -22.51 16.77 -7.50
CA PHE A 83 -22.36 16.55 -8.95
C PHE A 83 -23.39 15.55 -9.52
N SER A 84 -24.51 15.33 -8.85
CA SER A 84 -25.48 14.27 -9.20
C SER A 84 -26.39 14.57 -10.40
N THR A 85 -26.19 15.68 -11.13
CA THR A 85 -27.10 16.11 -12.22
C THR A 85 -26.45 16.28 -13.61
N TRP A 86 -25.46 15.46 -13.97
CA TRP A 86 -25.02 15.31 -15.37
C TRP A 86 -25.01 13.85 -15.80
#